data_AF-D0MTH0-F1
#
_entry.id   AF-D0MTH0-F1
#
_cell.length_a   1.000
_cell.length_b   1.000
_cell.length_c   1.000
_cell.angle_alpha   90.00
_cell.angle_beta   90.00
_cell.angle_gamma   90.00
#
_symmetry.space_group_name_H-M   'P 1'
#
loop_
_entity.id
_entity.type
_entity.pdbx_description
1 polymer ?
#
loop_
_entity_poly.entity_id
_entity_poly.type
_entity_poly.pdbx_seq_one_letter_code
_entity_poly.pdbx_strand_id
1 'polypeptide(L)'
;MASKSVRWSTVTVYEFGVGIGGSAVPRRGGPAVGLARTPQCVWRTSATAGRHRRRRVRWFKPLERITMLDKAGYSEELIFRMLMESSSIAQSRRLCLRVECVA
;
A
#
# COMPACT_ATOMS: atom_id res chain seq x y z
N MET A 1 -30.72 31.49 -17.45
CA MET A 1 -30.71 30.01 -17.50
C MET A 1 -29.89 29.49 -16.33
N ALA A 2 -30.41 28.55 -15.53
CA ALA A 2 -29.64 27.95 -14.43
C ALA A 2 -28.59 26.97 -14.98
N SER A 3 -27.33 27.12 -14.54
CA SER A 3 -26.24 26.20 -14.92
C SER A 3 -26.45 24.84 -14.27
N LYS A 4 -26.44 23.77 -15.07
CA LYS A 4 -26.50 22.40 -14.55
C LYS A 4 -25.13 22.05 -13.93
N SER A 5 -25.14 21.49 -12.73
CA SER A 5 -23.92 21.03 -12.05
C SER A 5 -24.12 19.64 -11.45
N VAL A 6 -23.02 18.88 -11.33
CA VAL A 6 -22.98 17.56 -10.70
C VAL A 6 -22.15 17.65 -9.43
N ARG A 7 -22.62 17.01 -8.36
CA ARG A 7 -21.92 16.94 -7.08
C ARG A 7 -21.93 15.52 -6.54
N TRP A 8 -20.77 15.07 -6.06
CA TRP A 8 -20.69 13.85 -5.25
C TRP A 8 -21.32 14.09 -3.88
N SER A 9 -22.35 13.31 -3.57
CA SER A 9 -23.07 13.39 -2.29
C SER A 9 -22.63 12.29 -1.33
N THR A 10 -22.34 11.10 -1.85
CA THR A 10 -22.13 9.89 -1.05
C THR A 10 -20.78 9.26 -1.39
N VAL A 11 -20.05 8.85 -0.37
CA VAL A 11 -18.81 8.08 -0.46
C VAL A 11 -19.04 6.73 0.20
N THR A 12 -18.65 5.66 -0.49
CA THR A 12 -18.55 4.32 0.11
C THR A 12 -17.11 4.11 0.58
N VAL A 13 -16.93 3.90 1.87
CA VAL A 13 -15.63 3.64 2.50
C VAL A 13 -15.47 2.13 2.65
N TYR A 14 -14.33 1.63 2.17
CA TYR A 14 -13.90 0.26 2.33
C TYR A 14 -12.67 0.24 3.23
N GLU A 15 -12.80 -0.35 4.41
CA GLU A 15 -11.70 -0.49 5.37
C GLU A 15 -11.09 -1.88 5.23
N PHE A 16 -9.78 -1.95 5.05
CA PHE A 16 -9.05 -3.19 4.86
C PHE A 16 -8.04 -3.40 5.98
N GLY A 17 -7.83 -4.65 6.34
CA GLY A 17 -6.70 -5.04 7.18
C GLY A 17 -5.37 -4.89 6.45
N VAL A 18 -4.28 -5.05 7.20
CA VAL A 18 -2.93 -5.16 6.63
C VAL A 18 -2.83 -6.47 5.84
N GLY A 19 -2.23 -6.42 4.65
CA GLY A 19 -2.02 -7.59 3.80
C GLY A 19 -0.61 -7.67 3.24
N ILE A 20 -0.24 -8.86 2.75
CA ILE A 20 0.97 -9.06 1.96
C ILE A 20 0.83 -8.44 0.58
N GLY A 21 1.93 -7.91 0.06
CA GLY A 21 2.01 -7.38 -1.30
C GLY A 21 1.82 -5.88 -1.30
N GLY A 22 1.23 -5.34 -2.36
CA GLY A 22 1.05 -3.91 -2.55
C GLY A 22 1.64 -3.45 -3.88
N SER A 23 1.17 -2.30 -4.35
CA SER A 23 1.48 -1.81 -5.70
C SER A 23 2.94 -1.36 -5.86
N ALA A 24 3.72 -1.30 -4.77
CA ALA A 24 5.08 -0.79 -4.75
C ALA A 24 6.05 -1.71 -4.01
N VAL A 25 7.19 -2.00 -4.63
CA VAL A 25 8.30 -2.75 -4.02
C VAL A 25 9.15 -1.80 -3.17
N PRO A 26 9.40 -2.11 -1.89
CA PRO A 26 10.17 -1.25 -1.00
C PRO A 26 11.62 -1.08 -1.46
N ARG A 27 12.08 0.15 -1.67
CA ARG A 27 13.48 0.42 -2.09
C ARG A 27 14.53 0.04 -1.05
N ARG A 28 14.17 0.09 0.23
CA ARG A 28 15.08 -0.14 1.38
C ARG A 28 14.95 -1.55 1.96
N GLY A 29 14.35 -2.49 1.22
CA GLY A 29 14.10 -3.86 1.68
C GLY A 29 12.85 -3.99 2.56
N GLY A 30 12.65 -5.19 3.11
CA GLY A 30 11.41 -5.55 3.78
C GLY A 30 10.41 -6.20 2.82
N PRO A 31 9.45 -6.98 3.35
CA PRO A 31 8.32 -7.46 2.57
C PRO A 31 7.47 -6.27 2.10
N ALA A 32 6.87 -6.39 0.91
CA ALA A 32 5.82 -5.48 0.47
C ALA A 32 4.59 -5.62 1.40
N VAL A 33 4.07 -4.47 1.84
CA VAL A 33 2.88 -4.38 2.69
C VAL A 33 1.80 -3.62 1.93
N GLY A 34 0.61 -4.21 1.89
CA GLY A 34 -0.55 -3.72 1.18
C GLY A 34 -1.82 -3.88 2.00
N LEU A 35 -2.94 -3.95 1.30
CA LEU A 35 -4.25 -4.17 1.90
C LEU A 35 -4.62 -5.65 1.79
N ALA A 36 -5.34 -6.17 2.78
CA ALA A 36 -5.94 -7.49 2.72
C ALA A 36 -6.87 -7.61 1.50
N ARG A 37 -7.11 -8.84 1.03
CA ARG A 37 -7.92 -9.10 -0.16
C ARG A 37 -9.38 -8.69 0.04
N THR A 38 -9.90 -8.85 1.25
CA THR A 38 -11.29 -8.56 1.59
C THR A 38 -11.37 -7.39 2.57
N PRO A 39 -12.32 -6.46 2.37
CA PRO A 39 -12.55 -5.39 3.33
C PRO A 39 -13.11 -5.98 4.62
N GLN A 40 -12.67 -5.44 5.75
CA GLN A 40 -13.18 -5.76 7.08
C GLN A 40 -14.49 -5.02 7.35
N CYS A 41 -14.63 -3.80 6.82
CA CYS A 41 -15.83 -2.99 7.01
C CYS A 41 -16.13 -2.18 5.74
N VAL A 42 -17.43 -2.04 5.44
CA VAL A 42 -17.93 -1.23 4.33
C VAL A 42 -19.07 -0.37 4.82
N TRP A 43 -18.94 0.94 4.68
CA TRP A 43 -19.95 1.89 5.13
C TRP A 43 -20.07 3.08 4.19
N ARG A 44 -21.12 3.88 4.35
CA ARG A 44 -21.39 5.05 3.51
C ARG A 44 -21.44 6.31 4.34
N THR A 45 -20.96 7.41 3.78
CA THR A 45 -21.00 8.72 4.41
C THR A 45 -21.12 9.84 3.39
N SER A 46 -21.40 11.05 3.85
CA SER A 46 -21.47 12.22 2.98
C SER A 46 -20.08 12.63 2.51
N ALA A 47 -19.97 13.05 1.25
CA ALA A 47 -18.70 13.50 0.67
C ALA A 47 -18.14 14.77 1.32
N THR A 48 -18.91 15.44 2.18
CA THR A 48 -18.53 16.68 2.89
C THR A 48 -17.94 16.45 4.28
N ALA A 49 -17.99 15.22 4.82
CA ALA A 49 -17.62 14.95 6.21
C ALA A 49 -16.11 14.97 6.50
N GLY A 50 -15.24 15.05 5.48
CA GLY A 50 -13.80 14.95 5.64
C GLY A 50 -13.08 16.30 5.71
N ARG A 51 -12.43 16.63 6.85
CA ARG A 51 -11.41 17.69 6.88
C ARG A 51 -10.12 17.17 6.23
N HIS A 52 -9.68 17.76 5.12
CA HIS A 52 -8.40 17.44 4.50
C HIS A 52 -7.23 17.93 5.36
N ARG A 53 -6.69 17.07 6.22
CA ARG A 53 -5.38 17.31 6.85
C ARG A 53 -4.27 16.77 5.95
N ARG A 54 -3.44 17.65 5.40
CA ARG A 54 -2.20 17.25 4.73
C ARG A 54 -1.27 16.62 5.77
N ARG A 55 -1.21 15.29 5.81
CA ARG A 55 -0.24 14.56 6.62
C ARG A 55 1.00 14.26 5.77
N ARG A 56 2.18 14.28 6.37
CA ARG A 56 3.40 13.79 5.72
C ARG A 56 3.28 12.28 5.54
N VAL A 57 3.71 11.78 4.38
CA VAL A 57 3.81 10.35 4.13
C VAL A 57 4.85 9.75 5.09
N ARG A 58 4.42 8.81 5.93
CA ARG A 58 5.34 8.06 6.81
C ARG A 58 5.87 6.85 6.05
N TRP A 59 7.18 6.71 6.00
CA TRP A 59 7.84 5.55 5.41
C TRP A 59 8.13 4.51 6.49
N PHE A 60 7.61 3.28 6.30
CA PHE A 60 7.90 2.17 7.21
C PHE A 60 9.28 1.57 6.96
N LYS A 61 10.01 1.34 8.05
CA LYS A 61 11.27 0.58 8.07
C LYS A 61 11.02 -0.91 7.77
N PRO A 62 12.01 -1.68 7.29
CA PRO A 62 11.85 -3.11 7.00
C PRO A 62 11.29 -3.92 8.16
N LEU A 63 11.81 -3.71 9.38
CA LEU A 63 11.32 -4.40 10.58
C LEU A 63 9.88 -4.04 10.94
N GLU A 64 9.48 -2.76 10.80
CA GLU A 64 8.09 -2.34 11.04
C GLU A 64 7.12 -3.09 10.11
N ARG A 65 7.53 -3.33 8.86
CA ARG A 65 6.72 -4.09 7.88
C ARG A 65 6.59 -5.55 8.28
N ILE A 66 7.66 -6.18 8.75
CA ILE A 66 7.65 -7.55 9.27
C ILE A 66 6.70 -7.63 10.46
N THR A 67 6.84 -6.74 11.44
CA THR A 67 5.96 -6.68 12.61
C THR A 67 4.50 -6.44 12.24
N MET A 68 4.22 -5.62 11.23
CA MET A 68 2.85 -5.39 10.76
C MET A 68 2.22 -6.67 10.19
N LEU A 69 2.99 -7.47 9.44
CA LEU A 69 2.50 -8.72 8.85
C LEU A 69 2.37 -9.84 9.88
N ASP A 70 3.33 -9.94 10.79
CA ASP A 70 3.28 -10.86 11.94
C ASP A 70 2.02 -10.61 12.78
N LYS A 71 1.77 -9.34 13.15
CA LYS A 71 0.55 -8.94 13.86
C LYS A 71 -0.74 -9.16 13.06
N ALA A 72 -0.66 -9.27 11.73
CA ALA A 72 -1.79 -9.61 10.88
C ALA A 72 -2.00 -11.13 10.74
N GLY A 73 -1.18 -11.95 11.41
CA GLY A 73 -1.31 -13.41 11.47
C GLY A 73 -0.63 -14.14 10.31
N TYR A 74 0.28 -13.49 9.58
CA TYR A 74 1.05 -14.16 8.54
C TYR A 74 2.20 -14.96 9.15
N SER A 75 2.46 -16.17 8.64
CA SER A 75 3.54 -17.02 9.14
C SER A 75 4.91 -16.43 8.83
N GLU A 76 5.90 -16.73 9.66
CA GLU A 76 7.28 -16.26 9.47
C GLU A 76 7.84 -16.73 8.12
N GLU A 77 7.58 -17.98 7.73
CA GLU A 77 8.06 -18.54 6.45
C GLU A 77 7.48 -17.76 5.26
N LEU A 78 6.20 -17.40 5.35
CA LEU A 78 5.53 -16.62 4.33
C LEU A 78 6.08 -15.19 4.27
N ILE A 79 6.29 -14.54 5.42
CA ILE A 79 6.89 -13.21 5.50
C ILE A 79 8.29 -13.21 4.90
N PHE A 80 9.11 -14.22 5.24
CA PHE A 80 10.46 -14.37 4.73
C PHE A 80 10.48 -14.58 3.22
N ARG A 81 9.61 -15.44 2.69
CA ARG A 81 9.45 -15.64 1.24
C ARG A 81 9.17 -14.32 0.52
N MET A 82 8.25 -13.52 1.04
CA MET A 82 7.86 -12.23 0.45
C MET A 82 8.95 -11.16 0.57
N LEU A 83 9.72 -11.18 1.66
CA LEU A 83 10.92 -10.36 1.83
C LEU A 83 11.96 -10.66 0.74
N MET A 84 12.23 -11.94 0.51
CA MET A 84 13.19 -12.38 -0.51
C MET A 84 12.73 -12.02 -1.92
N GLU A 85 11.45 -12.24 -2.24
CA GLU A 85 10.85 -11.85 -3.53
C GLU A 85 10.97 -10.34 -3.77
N SER A 86 10.59 -9.52 -2.77
CA SER A 86 10.69 -8.06 -2.85
C SER A 86 12.12 -7.59 -3.09
N SER A 87 13.10 -8.28 -2.48
CA SER A 87 14.52 -7.98 -2.65
C SER A 87 15.00 -8.32 -4.06
N SER A 88 14.60 -9.47 -4.59
CA SER A 88 14.89 -9.89 -5.97
C SER A 88 14.35 -8.87 -6.98
N ILE A 89 13.09 -8.45 -6.83
CA ILE A 89 12.49 -7.43 -7.72
C ILE A 89 13.23 -6.09 -7.61
N ALA A 90 13.59 -5.67 -6.39
CA ALA A 90 14.34 -4.43 -6.19
C ALA A 90 15.73 -4.47 -6.82
N GLN A 91 16.44 -5.61 -6.76
CA GLN A 91 17.73 -5.82 -7.40
C GLN A 91 17.59 -5.83 -8.93
N SER A 92 16.63 -6.57 -9.47
CA SER A 92 16.32 -6.61 -10.91
C SER A 92 16.07 -5.21 -11.46
N ARG A 93 15.22 -4.41 -10.79
CA ARG A 93 14.96 -3.01 -11.19
C ARG A 93 16.21 -2.15 -11.20
N ARG A 94 17.12 -2.33 -10.23
CA ARG A 94 18.40 -1.59 -10.19
C ARG A 94 19.33 -1.99 -11.33
N LEU A 95 19.31 -3.26 -11.74
CA LEU A 95 20.10 -3.73 -12.88
C LEU A 95 19.54 -3.19 -14.20
N CYS A 96 18.22 -3.25 -14.42
CA CYS A 96 17.60 -2.69 -15.63
C CYS A 96 17.93 -1.21 -15.81
N LEU A 97 17.83 -0.40 -14.74
CA LEU A 97 18.19 1.03 -14.80
C LEU A 97 19.67 1.29 -15.12
N ARG A 98 20.58 0.34 -14.85
CA ARG A 98 22.00 0.47 -15.21
C ARG A 98 22.26 0.17 -16.68
N VAL A 99 21.45 -0.68 -17.31
CA VAL A 99 21.60 -1.03 -18.73
C VAL A 99 21.16 0.12 -19.64
N GLU A 100 20.13 0.87 -19.24
CA GLU A 100 19.62 2.02 -20.02
C GLU A 100 20.52 3.27 -19.98
N CYS A 101 21.41 3.41 -18.98
CA CYS A 101 22.29 4.59 -18.85
C CYS A 101 23.65 4.45 -19.56
N VAL A 102 23.88 3.37 -20.31
CA VAL A 102 25.12 3.14 -21.09
C VAL A 102 24.86 3.19 -22.61
N ALA A 103 23.66 3.59 -23.02
CA ALA A 103 23.30 3.82 -24.42
C ALA A 103 23.31 5.31 -24.76
#